data_AF-A0A4Q3RDC5-F1
#
_entry.id   AF-A0A4Q3RDC5-F1
#
_cell.length_a   1.000
_cell.length_b   1.000
_cell.length_c   1.000
_cell.angle_alpha   90.00
_cell.angle_beta   90.00
_cell.angle_gamma   90.00
#
_symmetry.space_group_name_H-M   'P 1'
#
loop_
_entity.id
_entity.type
_entity.pdbx_description
1 polymer ?
#
loop_
_entity_poly.entity_id
_entity_poly.type
_entity_poly.pdbx_seq_one_letter_code
_entity_poly.pdbx_strand_id
1 'polypeptide(L)'
;MEYFSFLPRYLQKNFRSTLQPLKKSATILEYLRGTFYSLPVQLLFLHFRKYQVLLIFWIVLFATVGGAFMKSFGAEALFLAPEYMGNVNALGAAIVGIAIGIFIMCWNVTTFILFSRHFSFLAATQYPFLKYCVNNSVIPLTFLVFYLLKAYQYAHYKELIANVEI
;
A
#
# COMPACT_ATOMS: atom_id res chain seq x y z
N MET A 1 -39.28 7.07 -18.61
CA MET A 1 -39.88 7.07 -17.26
C MET A 1 -41.40 7.33 -17.29
N GLU A 2 -42.08 7.24 -18.44
CA GLU A 2 -43.50 7.64 -18.55
C GLU A 2 -44.51 6.53 -18.20
N TYR A 3 -44.13 5.25 -18.22
CA TYR A 3 -45.07 4.14 -17.98
C TYR A 3 -45.56 3.98 -16.53
N PHE A 4 -44.92 4.65 -15.56
CA PHE A 4 -45.23 4.48 -14.14
C PHE A 4 -46.38 5.38 -13.64
N SER A 5 -46.83 6.34 -14.46
CA SER A 5 -47.91 7.27 -14.14
C SER A 5 -49.31 6.66 -14.30
N PHE A 6 -49.44 5.56 -15.07
CA PHE A 6 -50.71 4.88 -15.32
C PHE A 6 -51.09 3.88 -14.22
N LEU A 7 -50.18 3.59 -13.28
CA LEU A 7 -50.43 2.63 -12.20
C LEU A 7 -51.09 3.30 -10.98
N PRO A 8 -52.05 2.64 -10.34
CA PRO A 8 -52.68 3.17 -9.13
C PRO A 8 -51.65 3.30 -7.98
N ARG A 9 -51.80 4.37 -7.18
CA ARG A 9 -50.80 4.82 -6.17
C ARG A 9 -50.35 3.73 -5.18
N TYR A 10 -51.21 2.76 -4.85
CA TYR A 10 -50.84 1.65 -3.95
C TYR A 10 -49.82 0.71 -4.58
N LEU A 11 -50.00 0.37 -5.86
CA LEU A 11 -49.09 -0.48 -6.62
C LEU A 11 -47.75 0.23 -6.82
N GLN A 12 -47.80 1.53 -7.06
CA GLN A 12 -46.64 2.41 -7.20
C GLN A 12 -45.74 2.39 -5.96
N LYS A 13 -46.35 2.47 -4.76
CA LYS A 13 -45.62 2.47 -3.48
C LYS A 13 -45.00 1.11 -3.18
N ASN A 14 -45.75 0.03 -3.40
CA ASN A 14 -45.27 -1.35 -3.20
C ASN A 14 -44.10 -1.69 -4.15
N PHE A 15 -44.23 -1.34 -5.43
CA PHE A 15 -43.18 -1.57 -6.42
C PHE A 15 -41.91 -0.78 -6.09
N ARG A 16 -42.06 0.46 -5.61
CA ARG A 16 -40.93 1.28 -5.14
C ARG A 16 -40.23 0.65 -3.93
N SER A 17 -40.96 0.13 -2.94
CA SER A 17 -40.36 -0.53 -1.77
C SER A 17 -39.65 -1.84 -2.13
N THR A 18 -40.17 -2.62 -3.10
CA THR A 18 -39.52 -3.85 -3.57
C THR A 18 -38.29 -3.59 -4.43
N LEU A 19 -38.29 -2.52 -5.23
CA LEU A 19 -37.14 -2.14 -6.07
C LEU A 19 -36.03 -1.41 -5.30
N GLN A 20 -36.35 -0.77 -4.18
CA GLN A 20 -35.37 -0.04 -3.37
C GLN A 20 -34.18 -0.91 -2.90
N PRO A 21 -34.37 -2.14 -2.36
CA PRO A 21 -33.25 -3.03 -2.02
C PRO A 21 -32.51 -3.54 -3.26
N LEU A 22 -33.19 -3.84 -4.37
CA LEU A 22 -32.55 -4.30 -5.61
C LEU A 22 -31.69 -3.21 -6.27
N LYS A 23 -32.17 -1.97 -6.25
CA LYS A 23 -31.39 -0.80 -6.70
C LYS A 23 -30.19 -0.56 -5.78
N LYS A 24 -30.37 -0.70 -4.46
CA LYS A 24 -29.28 -0.58 -3.49
C LYS A 24 -28.19 -1.64 -3.73
N SER A 25 -28.56 -2.91 -3.93
CA SER A 25 -27.58 -3.96 -4.26
C SER A 25 -26.87 -3.71 -5.60
N ALA A 26 -27.60 -3.24 -6.63
CA ALA A 26 -26.99 -2.88 -7.90
C ALA A 26 -25.97 -1.74 -7.75
N THR A 27 -26.29 -0.68 -7.00
CA THR A 27 -25.35 0.43 -6.76
C THR A 27 -24.11 0.02 -5.97
N ILE A 28 -24.24 -0.91 -5.03
CA ILE A 28 -23.10 -1.44 -4.27
C ILE A 28 -22.18 -2.26 -5.19
N LEU A 29 -22.76 -3.11 -6.05
CA LEU A 29 -22.01 -3.89 -7.03
C LEU A 29 -21.29 -2.98 -8.05
N GLU A 30 -21.92 -1.90 -8.50
CA GLU A 30 -21.30 -0.90 -9.38
C GLU A 30 -20.13 -0.18 -8.70
N TYR A 31 -20.26 0.17 -7.42
CA TYR A 31 -19.20 0.82 -6.64
C TYR A 31 -18.02 -0.14 -6.37
N LEU A 32 -18.32 -1.39 -6.03
CA LEU A 32 -17.31 -2.45 -5.90
C LEU A 32 -16.60 -2.71 -7.24
N ARG A 33 -17.34 -2.70 -8.35
CA ARG A 33 -16.73 -2.79 -9.68
C ARG A 33 -15.83 -1.59 -9.97
N GLY A 34 -16.27 -0.37 -9.65
CA GLY A 34 -15.46 0.84 -9.82
C GLY A 34 -14.15 0.82 -9.04
N THR A 35 -14.15 0.28 -7.82
CA THR A 35 -12.93 0.13 -7.00
C THR A 35 -12.01 -0.98 -7.52
N PHE A 36 -12.54 -2.11 -7.99
CA PHE A 36 -11.73 -3.18 -8.61
C PHE A 36 -11.11 -2.79 -9.96
N TYR A 37 -11.81 -1.98 -10.76
CA TYR A 37 -11.29 -1.43 -12.01
C TYR A 37 -10.47 -0.15 -11.82
N SER A 38 -10.24 0.27 -10.57
CA SER A 38 -9.35 1.40 -10.30
C SER A 38 -7.90 1.02 -10.63
N LEU A 39 -7.20 1.99 -11.20
CA LEU A 39 -5.80 1.88 -11.59
C LEU A 39 -4.86 1.35 -10.47
N PRO A 40 -4.96 1.76 -9.19
CA PRO A 40 -4.09 1.21 -8.15
C PRO A 40 -4.31 -0.28 -7.89
N VAL A 41 -5.56 -0.75 -7.90
CA VAL A 41 -5.89 -2.18 -7.69
C VAL A 41 -5.43 -3.02 -8.89
N GLN A 42 -5.60 -2.48 -10.11
CA GLN A 42 -5.11 -3.13 -11.32
C GLN A 42 -3.59 -3.23 -11.33
N LEU A 43 -2.87 -2.18 -10.91
CA LEU A 43 -1.42 -2.21 -10.78
C LEU A 43 -0.98 -3.27 -9.79
N LEU A 44 -1.59 -3.34 -8.60
CA LEU A 44 -1.26 -4.37 -7.61
C LEU A 44 -1.39 -5.78 -8.20
N PHE A 45 -2.54 -6.09 -8.80
CA PHE A 45 -2.76 -7.40 -9.41
C PHE A 45 -1.75 -7.68 -10.54
N LEU A 46 -1.36 -6.64 -11.28
CA LEU A 46 -0.38 -6.75 -12.35
C LEU A 46 1.01 -7.16 -11.84
N HIS A 47 1.44 -6.71 -10.65
CA HIS A 47 2.73 -7.12 -10.05
C HIS A 47 2.74 -8.60 -9.67
N PHE A 48 1.60 -9.15 -9.20
CA PHE A 48 1.48 -10.57 -8.89
C PHE A 48 1.39 -11.44 -10.15
N ARG A 49 0.82 -10.90 -11.23
CA ARG A 49 0.67 -11.62 -12.50
C ARG A 49 1.90 -11.52 -13.41
N LYS A 50 2.63 -10.40 -13.37
CA LYS A 50 3.83 -10.13 -14.18
C LYS A 50 4.93 -9.52 -13.32
N TYR A 51 6.17 -9.97 -13.56
CA TYR A 51 7.37 -9.50 -12.86
C TYR A 51 7.40 -9.82 -11.35
N GLN A 52 6.99 -11.04 -10.99
CA GLN A 52 7.01 -11.57 -9.60
C GLN A 52 8.39 -11.47 -8.93
N VAL A 53 9.46 -11.53 -9.71
CA VAL A 53 10.85 -11.39 -9.21
C VAL A 53 11.04 -10.06 -8.46
N LEU A 54 10.39 -8.99 -8.89
CA LEU A 54 10.50 -7.70 -8.21
C LEU A 54 9.87 -7.73 -6.80
N LEU A 55 8.84 -8.56 -6.57
CA LEU A 55 8.22 -8.74 -5.26
C LEU A 55 9.13 -9.45 -4.25
N ILE A 56 10.12 -10.21 -4.71
CA ILE A 56 11.08 -10.89 -3.82
C ILE A 56 11.83 -9.88 -2.96
N PHE A 57 12.25 -8.74 -3.54
CA PHE A 57 12.93 -7.68 -2.79
C PHE A 57 12.06 -7.13 -1.65
N TRP A 58 10.75 -6.96 -1.89
CA TRP A 58 9.82 -6.55 -0.84
C TRP A 58 9.66 -7.62 0.23
N ILE A 59 9.50 -8.88 -0.16
CA ILE A 59 9.36 -10.00 0.78
C ILE A 59 10.58 -10.08 1.71
N VAL A 60 11.80 -9.94 1.17
CA VAL A 60 13.04 -9.93 1.96
C VAL A 60 13.07 -8.75 2.94
N LEU A 61 12.64 -7.56 2.52
CA LEU A 61 12.55 -6.40 3.42
C LEU A 61 11.53 -6.61 4.53
N PHE A 62 10.32 -7.08 4.20
CA PHE A 62 9.30 -7.42 5.21
C PHE A 62 9.78 -8.51 6.17
N ALA A 63 10.49 -9.53 5.68
CA ALA A 63 11.00 -10.62 6.50
C ALA A 63 12.13 -10.16 7.44
N THR A 64 13.02 -9.28 6.97
CA THR A 64 14.11 -8.70 7.79
C THR A 64 13.55 -7.83 8.91
N VAL A 65 12.67 -6.88 8.57
CA VAL A 65 12.05 -5.97 9.55
C VAL A 65 11.09 -6.71 10.49
N GLY A 66 10.46 -7.78 10.00
CA GLY A 66 9.60 -8.65 10.80
C GLY A 66 10.35 -9.61 11.73
N GLY A 67 11.67 -9.68 11.66
CA GLY A 67 12.49 -10.61 12.46
C GLY A 67 12.39 -12.09 12.03
N ALA A 68 11.78 -12.37 10.87
CA ALA A 68 11.70 -13.70 10.29
C ALA A 68 12.97 -14.07 9.52
N PHE A 69 13.73 -13.07 9.07
CA PHE A 69 14.96 -13.25 8.32
C PHE A 69 16.15 -12.68 9.08
N MET A 70 17.20 -13.50 9.21
CA MET A 70 18.53 -13.09 9.71
C MET A 70 18.53 -12.45 11.11
N LYS A 71 17.54 -12.80 11.96
CA LYS A 71 17.42 -12.31 13.34
C LYS A 71 18.65 -12.60 14.20
N SER A 72 19.24 -13.80 14.06
CA SER A 72 20.43 -14.19 14.83
C SER A 72 21.68 -13.38 14.49
N PHE A 73 21.75 -12.74 13.31
CA PHE A 73 22.83 -11.83 12.94
C PHE A 73 22.50 -10.36 13.26
N GLY A 74 21.39 -10.08 13.94
CA GLY A 74 21.01 -8.72 14.32
C GLY A 74 20.45 -7.86 13.18
N ALA A 75 20.10 -8.43 12.03
CA ALA A 75 19.58 -7.65 10.90
C ALA A 75 18.29 -6.88 11.27
N GLU A 76 17.40 -7.49 12.07
CA GLU A 76 16.21 -6.81 12.63
C GLU A 76 16.59 -5.59 13.48
N ALA A 77 17.60 -5.73 14.35
CA ALA A 77 18.07 -4.66 15.21
C ALA A 77 18.70 -3.52 14.40
N LEU A 78 19.52 -3.85 13.40
CA LEU A 78 20.19 -2.85 12.56
C LEU A 78 19.23 -2.02 11.71
N PHE A 79 18.10 -2.61 11.30
CA PHE A 79 17.06 -1.88 10.59
C PHE A 79 16.20 -1.02 11.52
N LEU A 80 15.89 -1.49 12.74
CA LEU A 80 14.96 -0.80 13.66
C LEU A 80 15.64 0.21 14.59
N ALA A 81 16.87 -0.09 15.02
CA ALA A 81 17.74 0.74 15.85
C ALA A 81 19.16 0.74 15.26
N PRO A 82 19.38 1.47 14.14
CA PRO A 82 20.66 1.48 13.46
C PRO A 82 21.76 2.07 14.34
N GLU A 83 22.73 1.24 14.67
CA GLU A 83 23.96 1.64 15.34
C GLU A 83 24.93 2.24 14.33
N TYR A 84 25.35 3.48 14.57
CA TYR A 84 26.37 4.16 13.79
C TYR A 84 27.51 4.58 14.71
N MET A 85 28.74 4.13 14.39
CA MET A 85 29.93 4.33 15.23
C MET A 85 29.75 3.83 16.68
N GLY A 86 29.03 2.72 16.85
CA GLY A 86 28.80 2.09 18.16
C GLY A 86 27.76 2.79 19.03
N ASN A 87 27.00 3.75 18.48
CA ASN A 87 25.89 4.40 19.18
C ASN A 87 24.64 4.47 18.31
N VAL A 88 23.47 4.32 18.92
CA VAL A 88 22.18 4.49 18.26
C VAL A 88 21.89 5.98 18.16
N ASN A 89 22.11 6.55 16.97
CA ASN A 89 22.00 7.97 16.72
C ASN A 89 20.98 8.26 15.61
N ALA A 90 20.40 9.45 15.65
CA ALA A 90 19.48 9.94 14.61
C ALA A 90 20.11 9.90 13.19
N LEU A 91 21.44 10.04 13.08
CA LEU A 91 22.16 9.91 11.82
C LEU A 91 22.11 8.49 11.24
N GLY A 92 22.23 7.46 12.07
CA GLY A 92 22.07 6.07 11.65
C GLY A 92 20.66 5.82 11.10
N ALA A 93 19.65 6.34 11.81
CA ALA A 93 18.25 6.28 11.38
C ALA A 93 18.02 7.04 10.07
N ALA A 94 18.65 8.19 9.88
CA ALA A 94 18.58 8.96 8.64
C ALA A 94 19.20 8.20 7.46
N ILE A 95 20.35 7.54 7.64
CA ILE A 95 20.98 6.73 6.58
C ILE A 95 20.06 5.58 6.16
N VAL A 96 19.48 4.84 7.12
CA VAL A 96 18.52 3.77 6.82
C VAL A 96 17.28 4.34 6.12
N GLY A 97 16.74 5.47 6.61
CA GLY A 97 15.59 6.14 6.00
C GLY A 97 15.85 6.59 4.55
N ILE A 98 17.02 7.17 4.28
CA ILE A 98 17.44 7.56 2.92
C ILE A 98 17.59 6.32 2.04
N ALA A 99 18.20 5.24 2.53
CA ALA A 99 18.35 4.00 1.77
C ALA A 99 16.98 3.40 1.40
N ILE A 100 16.03 3.36 2.34
CA ILE A 100 14.65 2.92 2.08
C ILE A 100 13.97 3.86 1.07
N GLY A 101 14.16 5.19 1.20
CA GLY A 101 13.63 6.18 0.26
C GLY A 101 14.14 5.99 -1.17
N ILE A 102 15.45 5.78 -1.33
CA ILE A 102 16.07 5.48 -2.62
C ILE A 102 15.51 4.17 -3.19
N PHE A 103 15.40 3.12 -2.38
CA PHE A 103 14.81 1.86 -2.81
C PHE A 103 13.36 2.02 -3.30
N ILE A 104 12.52 2.77 -2.57
CA ILE A 104 11.14 3.09 -2.97
C ILE A 104 11.11 3.85 -4.30
N MET A 105 12.02 4.81 -4.51
CA MET A 105 12.09 5.55 -5.77
C MET A 105 12.56 4.68 -6.93
N CYS A 106 13.59 3.85 -6.72
CA CYS A 106 14.04 2.86 -7.70
C CYS A 106 12.92 1.90 -8.09
N TRP A 107 12.17 1.37 -7.11
CA TRP A 107 10.99 0.55 -7.37
C TRP A 107 9.98 1.25 -8.28
N ASN A 108 9.62 2.49 -7.96
CA ASN A 108 8.66 3.27 -8.75
C ASN A 108 9.16 3.54 -10.17
N VAL A 109 10.44 3.86 -10.35
CA VAL A 109 11.05 4.07 -11.67
C VAL A 109 11.06 2.79 -12.49
N THR A 110 11.52 1.67 -11.94
CA THR A 110 11.60 0.39 -12.65
C THR A 110 10.22 -0.09 -13.07
N THR A 111 9.25 -0.06 -12.16
CA THR A 111 7.88 -0.50 -12.45
C THR A 111 7.18 0.45 -13.43
N PHE A 112 7.44 1.76 -13.35
CA PHE A 112 6.97 2.72 -14.35
C PHE A 112 7.50 2.37 -15.75
N ILE A 113 8.80 2.12 -15.90
CA ILE A 113 9.40 1.75 -17.20
C ILE A 113 8.74 0.47 -17.76
N LEU A 114 8.59 -0.57 -16.94
CA LEU A 114 8.02 -1.86 -17.35
C LEU A 114 6.54 -1.77 -17.76
N PHE A 115 5.75 -0.94 -17.08
CA PHE A 115 4.29 -0.87 -17.30
C PHE A 115 3.85 0.32 -18.15
N SER A 116 4.69 1.33 -18.36
CA SER A 116 4.40 2.50 -19.20
C SER A 116 3.94 2.12 -20.62
N ARG A 117 4.51 1.04 -21.18
CA ARG A 117 4.15 0.51 -22.51
C ARG A 117 2.72 -0.04 -22.59
N HIS A 118 2.16 -0.50 -21.48
CA HIS A 118 0.82 -1.09 -21.43
C HIS A 118 -0.30 -0.06 -21.19
N PHE A 119 0.04 1.13 -20.69
CA PHE A 119 -0.94 2.13 -20.26
C PHE A 119 -0.75 3.45 -21.01
N SER A 120 -1.13 3.47 -22.30
CA SER A 120 -1.00 4.65 -23.16
C SER A 120 -1.78 5.88 -22.68
N PHE A 121 -2.84 5.70 -21.88
CA PHE A 121 -3.59 6.83 -21.30
C PHE A 121 -2.77 7.64 -20.28
N LEU A 122 -1.76 7.03 -19.62
CA LEU A 122 -0.89 7.77 -18.70
C LEU A 122 -0.02 8.76 -19.46
N ALA A 123 0.44 8.41 -20.66
CA ALA A 123 1.27 9.27 -21.51
C ALA A 123 0.55 10.54 -21.99
N ALA A 124 -0.79 10.52 -22.05
CA ALA A 124 -1.61 11.68 -22.42
C ALA A 124 -1.83 12.66 -21.26
N THR A 125 -1.42 12.32 -20.04
CA THR A 125 -1.63 13.17 -18.86
C THR A 125 -0.42 14.05 -18.53
N GLN A 126 -0.68 15.23 -17.99
CA GLN A 126 0.35 16.09 -17.42
C GLN A 126 0.98 15.37 -16.21
N TYR A 127 2.32 15.23 -16.21
CA TYR A 127 3.14 14.55 -15.19
C TYR A 127 2.85 13.03 -15.02
N PRO A 128 3.14 12.21 -16.04
CA PRO A 128 2.81 10.78 -16.04
C PRO A 128 3.49 10.00 -14.91
N PHE A 129 4.75 10.30 -14.61
CA PHE A 129 5.53 9.61 -13.57
C PHE A 129 4.95 9.84 -12.17
N LEU A 130 4.66 11.10 -11.80
CA LEU A 130 4.14 11.42 -10.47
C LEU A 130 2.78 10.75 -10.24
N LYS A 131 1.88 10.81 -11.24
CA LYS A 131 0.60 10.11 -11.18
C LYS A 131 0.78 8.60 -11.03
N TYR A 132 1.76 8.02 -11.73
CA TYR A 132 2.08 6.61 -11.57
C TYR A 132 2.55 6.28 -10.16
N CYS A 133 3.50 7.03 -9.59
CA CYS A 133 4.02 6.80 -8.24
C CYS A 133 2.93 6.84 -7.18
N VAL A 134 1.99 7.80 -7.29
CA VAL A 134 0.85 7.90 -6.37
C VAL A 134 -0.04 6.66 -6.47
N ASN A 135 -0.30 6.17 -7.69
CA ASN A 135 -1.12 4.96 -7.89
C ASN A 135 -0.38 3.66 -7.54
N ASN A 136 0.96 3.63 -7.64
CA ASN A 136 1.80 2.49 -7.26
C ASN A 136 2.30 2.55 -5.81
N SER A 137 1.76 3.47 -5.01
CA SER A 137 2.21 3.72 -3.63
C SER A 137 1.78 2.62 -2.65
N VAL A 138 0.85 1.73 -3.01
CA VAL A 138 0.26 0.78 -2.06
C VAL A 138 1.30 -0.13 -1.42
N ILE A 139 2.21 -0.75 -2.19
CA ILE A 139 3.25 -1.63 -1.64
C ILE A 139 4.26 -0.82 -0.80
N PRO A 140 4.87 0.28 -1.32
CA PRO A 140 5.77 1.12 -0.54
C PRO A 140 5.16 1.67 0.75
N LEU A 141 3.92 2.16 0.70
CA LEU A 141 3.24 2.75 1.85
C LEU A 141 2.93 1.69 2.91
N THR A 142 2.50 0.50 2.48
CA THR A 142 2.27 -0.63 3.39
C THR A 142 3.56 -1.02 4.12
N PHE A 143 4.68 -1.08 3.40
CA PHE A 143 5.99 -1.35 4.01
C PHE A 143 6.40 -0.24 4.98
N LEU A 144 6.22 1.02 4.61
CA LEU A 144 6.58 2.16 5.44
C LEU A 144 5.78 2.19 6.74
N VAL A 145 4.48 1.94 6.69
CA VAL A 145 3.63 1.80 7.89
C VAL A 145 4.09 0.62 8.74
N PHE A 146 4.34 -0.54 8.14
CA PHE A 146 4.83 -1.71 8.85
C PHE A 146 6.17 -1.46 9.56
N TYR A 147 7.11 -0.81 8.86
CA TYR A 147 8.41 -0.43 9.40
C TYR A 147 8.28 0.53 10.58
N LEU A 148 7.46 1.58 10.48
CA LEU A 148 7.24 2.52 11.58
C LEU A 148 6.61 1.87 12.81
N LEU A 149 5.63 0.97 12.61
CA LEU A 149 5.03 0.21 13.72
C LEU A 149 6.06 -0.68 14.41
N LYS A 150 6.92 -1.35 13.64
CA LYS A 150 7.98 -2.20 14.18
C LYS A 150 9.08 -1.40 14.88
N ALA A 151 9.47 -0.25 14.33
CA ALA A 151 10.44 0.65 14.96
C ALA A 151 9.90 1.19 16.29
N TYR A 152 8.63 1.61 16.33
CA TYR A 152 7.98 2.05 17.56
C TYR A 152 7.93 0.94 18.62
N GLN A 153 7.54 -0.28 18.22
CA GLN A 153 7.56 -1.44 19.12
C GLN A 153 8.98 -1.72 19.62
N TYR A 154 9.98 -1.71 18.74
CA TYR A 154 11.36 -1.99 19.12
C TYR A 154 11.91 -0.97 20.11
N ALA A 155 11.70 0.33 19.85
CA ALA A 155 12.07 1.39 20.77
C ALA A 155 11.38 1.21 22.14
N HIS A 156 10.09 0.88 22.15
CA HIS A 156 9.36 0.73 23.41
C HIS A 156 9.80 -0.51 24.21
N TYR A 157 10.02 -1.67 23.56
CA TYR A 157 10.29 -2.92 24.27
C TYR A 157 11.78 -3.21 24.52
N LYS A 158 12.70 -2.68 23.71
CA LYS A 158 14.14 -3.01 23.81
C LYS A 158 15.04 -1.89 24.32
N GLU A 159 14.62 -0.63 24.26
CA GLU A 159 15.36 0.49 24.90
C GLU A 159 14.91 0.78 26.35
N LEU A 160 13.98 0.00 26.92
CA LEU A 160 13.65 0.01 28.37
C LEU A 160 14.63 -0.83 29.22
N ILE A 161 15.93 -0.71 28.97
CA ILE A 161 16.99 -1.00 29.95
C ILE A 161 17.74 0.32 30.11
N ALA A 162 17.50 1.14 31.13
CA ALA A 162 17.68 0.78 32.54
C ALA A 162 16.46 1.08 33.41
N ASN A 163 16.14 0.13 34.29
CA ASN A 163 15.62 0.52 35.60
C ASN A 163 16.60 1.54 36.17
N VAL A 164 16.16 2.77 36.38
CA VAL A 164 16.83 3.68 37.30
C VAL A 164 16.85 2.92 38.63
N GLU A 165 18.00 2.37 38.99
CA GLU A 165 18.29 2.04 40.37
C GLU A 165 18.24 3.37 41.12
N ILE A 166 17.18 3.55 41.91
CA ILE A 166 17.05 4.61 42.91
C ILE A 166 17.85 4.16 44.13
#